data_AF-A0A1C2GHH0-F1
#
_entry.id   AF-A0A1C2GHH0-F1
#
_cell.length_a   1.000
_cell.length_b   1.000
_cell.length_c   1.000
_cell.angle_alpha   90.00
_cell.angle_beta   90.00
_cell.angle_gamma   90.00
#
_symmetry.space_group_name_H-M   'P 1'
#
loop_
_entity.id
_entity.type
_entity.pdbx_description
1 polymer ?
#
loop_
_entity_poly.entity_id
_entity_poly.type
_entity_poly.pdbx_seq_one_letter_code
_entity_poly.pdbx_strand_id
1 'polypeptide(L)'
;MKVINLSYLYYLTAPLVGGADDDEMVKHYWDIDHNDENTIKEVIKSVVKPFFETNYSLLFRETVKETLAYHLSANKIDFAGLFNGQLHPFDHPTNPKLFYVWIWEVLFDGESYGILNLDEYSEKDDPNEIIRLNFFK
;
A
#
# COMPACT_ATOMS: atom_id res chain seq x y z
N MET A 1 -12.46 -14.82 13.26
CA MET A 1 -11.15 -14.77 12.59
C MET A 1 -11.29 -13.86 11.39
N LYS A 2 -10.52 -12.77 11.34
CA LYS A 2 -10.46 -11.86 10.20
C LYS A 2 -9.59 -12.49 9.12
N VAL A 3 -10.01 -12.40 7.87
CA VAL A 3 -9.24 -12.94 6.74
C VAL A 3 -8.49 -11.78 6.11
N ILE A 4 -7.19 -11.97 5.87
CA ILE A 4 -6.33 -11.02 5.20
C ILE A 4 -5.64 -11.68 4.02
N ASN A 5 -5.41 -10.90 2.97
CA ASN A 5 -4.74 -11.35 1.76
C ASN A 5 -3.74 -10.29 1.33
N LEU A 6 -2.46 -10.66 1.25
CA LEU A 6 -1.36 -9.75 0.88
C LEU A 6 -1.62 -9.00 -0.43
N SER A 7 -2.34 -9.63 -1.36
CA SER A 7 -2.69 -9.05 -2.65
C SER A 7 -3.48 -7.74 -2.55
N TYR A 8 -4.19 -7.50 -1.43
CA TYR A 8 -4.86 -6.22 -1.22
C TYR A 8 -3.87 -5.04 -1.16
N LEU A 9 -2.62 -5.26 -0.75
CA LEU A 9 -1.61 -4.19 -0.69
C LEU A 9 -1.19 -3.69 -2.07
N TYR A 10 -1.36 -4.48 -3.13
CA TYR A 10 -1.07 -4.03 -4.50
C TYR A 10 -1.98 -2.88 -4.95
N TYR A 11 -3.17 -2.78 -4.35
CA TYR A 11 -4.14 -1.73 -4.66
C TYR A 11 -3.87 -0.41 -3.96
N LEU A 12 -3.00 -0.38 -2.93
CA LEU A 12 -2.65 0.88 -2.26
C LEU A 12 -2.04 1.87 -3.23
N THR A 13 -1.13 1.42 -4.08
CA THR A 13 -0.36 2.28 -4.98
C THR A 13 -0.71 2.06 -6.45
N ALA A 14 -1.92 1.56 -6.73
CA ALA A 14 -2.40 1.31 -8.09
C ALA A 14 -2.06 2.42 -9.12
N PRO A 15 -2.17 3.73 -8.83
CA PRO A 15 -1.81 4.77 -9.81
C PRO A 15 -0.31 4.88 -10.14
N LEU A 16 0.56 4.21 -9.40
CA LEU A 16 2.02 4.19 -9.61
C LEU A 16 2.52 2.85 -10.17
N VAL A 17 1.67 1.82 -10.22
CA VAL A 17 2.05 0.47 -10.65
C VAL A 17 2.42 0.48 -12.13
N GLY A 18 3.56 -0.14 -12.46
CA GLY A 18 4.09 -0.17 -13.83
C GLY A 18 4.74 1.13 -14.28
N GLY A 19 4.81 2.15 -13.42
CA GLY A 19 5.40 3.44 -13.76
C GLY A 19 6.88 3.37 -14.11
N ALA A 20 7.61 2.33 -13.70
CA ALA A 20 8.99 2.11 -14.11
C ALA A 20 9.14 1.84 -15.63
N ASP A 21 8.09 1.34 -16.27
CA ASP A 21 8.05 1.10 -17.72
C ASP A 21 7.48 2.30 -18.51
N ASP A 22 7.11 3.39 -17.82
CA ASP A 22 6.61 4.63 -18.41
C ASP A 22 7.68 5.73 -18.32
N ASP A 23 8.32 6.03 -19.46
CA ASP A 23 9.38 7.03 -19.56
C ASP A 23 8.99 8.41 -19.00
N GLU A 24 7.74 8.84 -19.18
CA GLU A 24 7.28 10.15 -18.67
C GLU A 24 7.07 10.12 -17.16
N MET A 25 6.59 9.01 -16.60
CA MET A 25 6.50 8.84 -15.14
C MET A 25 7.89 8.76 -14.50
N VAL A 26 8.80 7.95 -15.06
CA VAL A 26 10.19 7.87 -14.59
C VAL A 26 10.84 9.25 -14.60
N LYS A 27 10.68 10.00 -15.69
CA LYS A 27 11.20 11.37 -15.78
C LYS A 27 10.56 12.31 -14.77
N HIS A 28 9.26 12.18 -14.52
CA HIS A 28 8.55 13.01 -13.54
C HIS A 28 9.08 12.80 -12.11
N TYR A 29 9.44 11.56 -11.75
CA TYR A 29 9.93 11.20 -10.42
C TYR A 29 11.46 11.06 -10.33
N TRP A 30 12.20 11.41 -11.39
CA TRP A 30 13.63 11.15 -11.49
C TRP A 30 14.46 11.73 -10.34
N ASP A 31 14.13 12.95 -9.92
CA ASP A 31 14.89 13.70 -8.91
C ASP A 31 14.34 13.54 -7.48
N ILE A 32 13.38 12.62 -7.24
CA ILE A 32 12.84 12.47 -5.88
C ILE A 32 13.86 11.80 -4.95
N ASP A 33 13.99 12.32 -3.74
CA ASP A 33 14.68 11.61 -2.66
C ASP A 33 13.72 10.61 -2.02
N HIS A 34 13.89 9.32 -2.35
CA HIS A 34 13.09 8.24 -1.82
C HIS A 34 13.33 7.94 -0.33
N ASN A 35 14.36 8.54 0.28
CA ASN A 35 14.59 8.47 1.73
C ASN A 35 13.99 9.67 2.48
N ASP A 36 13.56 10.72 1.78
CA ASP A 36 12.91 11.87 2.40
C ASP A 36 11.41 11.60 2.59
N GLU A 37 11.03 11.49 3.87
CA GLU A 37 9.65 11.25 4.29
C GLU A 37 8.67 12.27 3.71
N ASN A 38 9.03 13.56 3.71
CA ASN A 38 8.13 14.61 3.27
C ASN A 38 7.84 14.51 1.77
N THR A 39 8.89 14.26 0.98
CA THR A 39 8.82 14.06 -0.47
C THR A 39 7.90 12.88 -0.80
N ILE A 40 8.12 11.72 -0.17
CA ILE A 40 7.29 10.55 -0.44
C ILE A 40 5.86 10.72 0.07
N LYS A 41 5.66 11.32 1.25
CA LYS A 41 4.31 11.64 1.73
C LYS A 41 3.57 12.59 0.80
N GLU A 42 4.26 13.53 0.15
CA GLU A 42 3.62 14.43 -0.82
C GLU A 42 3.17 13.68 -2.09
N VAL A 43 3.97 12.74 -2.59
CA VAL A 43 3.55 11.83 -3.66
C VAL A 43 2.32 11.03 -3.25
N ILE A 44 2.32 10.47 -2.04
CA ILE A 44 1.18 9.70 -1.52
C ILE A 44 -0.07 10.59 -1.40
N LYS A 45 0.07 11.81 -0.87
CA LYS A 45 -1.05 12.76 -0.73
C LYS A 45 -1.63 13.23 -2.05
N SER A 46 -0.77 13.46 -3.05
CA SER A 46 -1.18 14.05 -4.34
C SER A 46 -1.67 13.00 -5.35
N VAL A 47 -1.17 11.76 -5.28
CA VAL A 47 -1.46 10.72 -6.29
C VAL A 47 -2.21 9.54 -5.68
N VAL A 48 -1.67 8.94 -4.63
CA VAL A 48 -2.22 7.70 -4.05
C VAL A 48 -3.54 7.96 -3.33
N LYS A 49 -3.59 8.94 -2.43
CA LYS A 49 -4.76 9.23 -1.61
C LYS A 49 -6.00 9.59 -2.45
N PRO A 50 -5.94 10.51 -3.42
CA PRO A 50 -7.12 10.86 -4.21
C PRO A 50 -7.62 9.66 -5.03
N PHE A 51 -6.72 8.86 -5.59
CA PHE A 51 -7.09 7.64 -6.29
C PHE A 51 -7.78 6.64 -5.36
N PHE A 52 -7.17 6.35 -4.20
CA PHE A 52 -7.66 5.39 -3.22
C PHE A 52 -9.07 5.76 -2.71
N GLU A 53 -9.29 7.03 -2.39
CA GLU A 53 -10.58 7.52 -1.87
C GLU A 53 -11.67 7.58 -2.95
N THR A 54 -11.31 7.86 -4.20
CA THR A 54 -12.28 8.02 -5.29
C THR A 54 -12.69 6.68 -5.91
N ASN A 55 -11.75 5.75 -6.05
CA ASN A 55 -11.96 4.54 -6.85
C ASN A 55 -12.43 3.34 -6.03
N TYR A 56 -12.20 3.32 -4.72
CA TYR A 56 -12.49 2.16 -3.88
C TYR A 56 -13.68 2.36 -2.93
N SER A 57 -14.49 1.32 -2.78
CA SER A 57 -15.59 1.29 -1.83
C SER A 57 -15.07 1.42 -0.39
N LEU A 58 -15.90 1.90 0.52
CA LEU A 58 -15.52 1.97 1.95
C LEU A 58 -15.11 0.59 2.48
N LEU A 59 -15.86 -0.46 2.13
CA LEU A 59 -15.56 -1.83 2.54
C LEU A 59 -14.18 -2.28 2.07
N PHE A 60 -13.85 -2.03 0.79
CA PHE A 60 -12.53 -2.39 0.24
C PHE A 60 -11.41 -1.62 0.95
N ARG A 61 -11.59 -0.33 1.19
CA ARG A 61 -10.60 0.49 1.90
C ARG A 61 -10.35 0.00 3.33
N GLU A 62 -11.39 -0.41 4.05
CA GLU A 62 -11.26 -1.02 5.38
C GLU A 62 -10.51 -2.36 5.31
N THR A 63 -10.78 -3.21 4.32
CA THR A 63 -10.04 -4.48 4.14
C THR A 63 -8.55 -4.24 3.83
N VAL A 64 -8.23 -3.27 2.97
CA VAL A 64 -6.85 -2.88 2.69
C VAL A 64 -6.17 -2.33 3.94
N LYS A 65 -6.86 -1.48 4.71
CA LYS A 65 -6.36 -0.94 5.98
C LYS A 65 -6.02 -2.06 6.96
N GLU A 66 -6.94 -2.99 7.20
CA GLU A 66 -6.70 -4.12 8.11
C GLU A 66 -5.53 -4.99 7.66
N THR A 67 -5.41 -5.23 6.35
CA THR A 67 -4.29 -6.00 5.76
C THR A 67 -2.96 -5.27 5.97
N LEU A 68 -2.91 -3.96 5.72
CA LEU A 68 -1.71 -3.16 5.93
C LEU A 68 -1.31 -3.12 7.41
N ALA A 69 -2.29 -2.90 8.30
CA ALA A 69 -2.07 -2.88 9.74
C ALA A 69 -1.43 -4.19 10.23
N TYR A 70 -1.96 -5.32 9.74
CA TYR A 70 -1.45 -6.64 10.07
C TYR A 70 0.00 -6.82 9.65
N HIS A 71 0.33 -6.54 8.39
CA HIS A 71 1.69 -6.78 7.91
C HIS A 71 2.71 -5.82 8.52
N LEU A 72 2.33 -4.56 8.80
CA LEU A 72 3.18 -3.61 9.52
C LEU A 72 3.45 -4.06 10.97
N SER A 73 2.43 -4.58 11.66
CA SER A 73 2.53 -5.09 13.04
C SER A 73 3.29 -6.41 13.13
N ALA A 74 2.96 -7.38 12.27
CA ALA A 74 3.55 -8.70 12.28
C ALA A 74 5.00 -8.68 11.78
N ASN A 75 5.34 -7.76 10.88
CA ASN A 75 6.65 -7.63 10.26
C ASN A 75 7.14 -8.94 9.60
N LYS A 76 6.22 -9.65 8.93
CA LYS A 76 6.44 -11.00 8.38
C LYS A 76 6.65 -11.07 6.86
N ILE A 77 6.54 -9.95 6.16
CA ILE A 77 6.62 -9.92 4.69
C ILE A 77 7.89 -9.25 4.20
N ASP A 78 8.30 -9.60 2.99
CA ASP A 78 9.34 -8.89 2.25
C ASP A 78 8.75 -7.61 1.63
N PHE A 79 8.91 -6.49 2.35
CA PHE A 79 8.46 -5.19 1.87
C PHE A 79 9.23 -4.71 0.63
N ALA A 80 10.50 -5.10 0.47
CA ALA A 80 11.26 -4.75 -0.74
C ALA A 80 10.71 -5.51 -1.95
N GLY A 81 10.51 -6.83 -1.80
CA GLY A 81 9.91 -7.66 -2.83
C GLY A 81 8.51 -7.20 -3.22
N LEU A 82 7.67 -6.83 -2.25
CA LEU A 82 6.35 -6.27 -2.51
C LEU A 82 6.43 -4.98 -3.34
N PHE A 83 7.30 -4.04 -2.94
CA PHE A 83 7.48 -2.77 -3.65
C PHE A 83 8.01 -2.99 -5.07
N ASN A 84 9.10 -3.76 -5.21
CA ASN A 84 9.75 -4.00 -6.49
C ASN A 84 8.84 -4.74 -7.48
N GLY A 85 7.98 -5.63 -6.98
CA GLY A 85 6.99 -6.32 -7.80
C GLY A 85 5.91 -5.40 -8.40
N GLN A 86 5.79 -4.16 -7.93
CA GLN A 86 4.83 -3.17 -8.44
C GLN A 86 5.42 -2.26 -9.52
N LEU A 87 6.73 -2.30 -9.74
CA LEU A 87 7.41 -1.49 -10.76
C LEU A 87 7.05 0.02 -10.63
N HIS A 88 7.20 0.58 -9.43
CA HIS A 88 7.00 2.01 -9.21
C HIS A 88 8.02 2.85 -9.99
N PRO A 89 7.68 4.10 -10.38
CA PRO A 89 8.58 4.97 -11.16
C PRO A 89 9.77 5.55 -10.36
N PHE A 90 10.00 5.06 -9.14
CA PHE A 90 11.06 5.48 -8.23
C PHE A 90 11.40 4.32 -7.27
N ASP A 91 12.57 4.37 -6.65
CA ASP A 91 13.03 3.35 -5.70
C ASP A 91 12.35 3.46 -4.33
N HIS A 92 12.35 2.38 -3.56
CA HIS A 92 11.89 2.40 -2.17
C HIS A 92 12.95 3.04 -1.25
N PRO A 93 12.56 3.60 -0.07
CA PRO A 93 13.50 4.00 0.98
C PRO A 93 14.48 2.88 1.36
N THR A 94 15.64 3.25 1.90
CA THR A 94 16.66 2.30 2.41
C THR A 94 16.06 1.26 3.36
N ASN A 95 15.05 1.65 4.14
CA ASN A 95 14.16 0.73 4.82
C ASN A 95 12.82 0.66 4.08
N PRO A 96 12.57 -0.36 3.23
CA PRO A 96 11.37 -0.44 2.41
C PRO A 96 10.06 -0.39 3.21
N LYS A 97 10.08 -0.85 4.47
CA LYS A 97 8.91 -0.77 5.37
C LYS A 97 8.44 0.67 5.57
N LEU A 98 9.34 1.65 5.56
CA LEU A 98 8.98 3.06 5.77
C LEU A 98 8.00 3.57 4.72
N PHE A 99 8.12 3.13 3.47
CA PHE A 99 7.16 3.49 2.42
C PHE A 99 5.72 3.14 2.82
N TYR A 100 5.51 1.93 3.34
CA TYR A 100 4.20 1.46 3.78
C TYR A 100 3.73 2.11 5.08
N VAL A 101 4.65 2.51 5.96
CA VAL A 101 4.35 3.33 7.15
C VAL A 101 3.88 4.73 6.72
N TRP A 102 4.56 5.36 5.76
CA TRP A 102 4.17 6.67 5.26
C TRP A 102 2.84 6.63 4.52
N ILE A 103 2.53 5.53 3.80
CA ILE A 103 1.18 5.30 3.26
C ILE A 103 0.15 5.28 4.39
N TRP A 104 0.40 4.52 5.46
CA TRP A 104 -0.49 4.47 6.61
C TRP A 104 -0.76 5.87 7.19
N GLU A 105 0.30 6.62 7.46
CA GLU A 105 0.21 7.95 8.08
C GLU A 105 -0.54 8.97 7.22
N VAL A 106 -0.53 8.83 5.88
CA VAL A 106 -1.26 9.73 4.97
C VAL A 106 -2.72 9.32 4.79
N LEU A 107 -2.99 8.02 4.67
CA LEU A 107 -4.33 7.49 4.40
C LEU A 107 -5.19 7.38 5.66
N PHE A 108 -4.57 7.08 6.80
CA PHE A 108 -5.22 6.78 8.08
C PHE A 108 -4.65 7.68 9.19
N ASP A 109 -4.52 8.96 8.90
CA ASP A 109 -3.96 9.96 9.82
C ASP A 109 -4.65 9.91 11.20
N GLY A 110 -3.84 9.90 12.25
CA GLY A 110 -4.30 9.74 13.63
C GLY A 110 -4.65 8.32 14.08
N GLU A 111 -4.66 7.32 13.18
CA GLU A 111 -4.84 5.91 13.53
C GLU A 111 -3.50 5.20 13.79
N SER A 112 -3.51 4.18 14.66
CA SER A 112 -2.36 3.30 14.88
C SER A 112 -2.54 1.99 14.12
N TYR A 113 -1.50 1.54 13.42
CA TYR A 113 -1.49 0.22 12.80
C TYR A 113 -1.24 -0.93 13.79
N GLY A 114 -0.95 -0.62 15.06
CA GLY A 114 -0.54 -1.59 16.07
C GLY A 114 -1.64 -2.60 16.42
N ILE A 115 -1.48 -3.84 15.98
CA ILE A 115 -2.36 -4.96 16.32
C ILE A 115 -1.80 -5.71 17.53
N LEU A 116 -2.58 -5.76 18.61
CA LEU A 116 -2.19 -6.41 19.87
C LEU A 116 -2.24 -7.94 19.79
N ASN A 117 -3.20 -8.48 19.03
CA ASN A 117 -3.44 -9.92 18.95
C ASN A 117 -3.51 -10.38 17.48
N LEU A 118 -2.38 -10.88 16.98
CA LEU A 118 -2.29 -11.37 15.60
C LEU A 118 -3.04 -12.70 15.39
N ASP A 119 -3.38 -13.43 16.45
CA ASP A 119 -4.07 -14.73 16.37
C ASP A 119 -5.54 -14.59 15.94
N GLU A 120 -6.09 -13.37 15.95
CA GLU A 120 -7.43 -13.08 15.43
C GLU A 120 -7.49 -13.09 13.90
N TYR A 121 -6.34 -13.13 13.23
CA TYR A 121 -6.18 -13.03 11.78
C TYR A 121 -5.75 -14.36 11.17
N SER A 122 -6.26 -14.63 9.98
CA SER A 122 -5.81 -15.73 9.13
C SER A 122 -5.42 -15.18 7.78
N GLU A 123 -4.16 -15.40 7.42
CA GLU A 123 -3.66 -15.16 6.07
C GLU A 123 -4.26 -16.18 5.11
N LYS A 124 -4.81 -15.70 4.00
CA LYS A 124 -5.26 -16.52 2.89
C LYS A 124 -4.77 -15.92 1.58
N ASP A 125 -4.26 -16.79 0.73
CA ASP A 125 -3.86 -16.45 -0.64
C ASP A 125 -4.91 -16.98 -1.62
N ASP A 126 -6.16 -16.49 -1.50
CA ASP A 126 -7.24 -16.80 -2.43
C ASP A 126 -7.51 -15.59 -3.35
N PRO A 127 -7.13 -15.64 -4.64
CA PRO A 127 -7.36 -14.53 -5.57
C PRO A 127 -8.84 -14.23 -5.81
N ASN A 128 -9.75 -15.16 -5.51
CA ASN A 128 -11.19 -14.93 -5.66
C ASN A 128 -11.79 -14.01 -4.60
N GLU A 129 -11.12 -13.83 -3.44
CA GLU A 129 -11.59 -12.93 -2.38
C GLU A 129 -11.46 -11.44 -2.80
N ILE A 130 -10.50 -11.12 -3.67
CA ILE A 130 -10.24 -9.76 -4.16
C ILE A 130 -11.37 -9.28 -5.10
N ILE A 131 -11.82 -10.16 -6.00
CA ILE A 131 -12.83 -9.84 -7.02
C ILE A 131 -14.18 -9.49 -6.37
N ARG A 132 -14.53 -10.15 -5.25
CA ARG A 132 -15.81 -9.97 -4.57
C ARG A 132 -15.98 -8.62 -3.88
N LEU A 133 -14.88 -7.97 -3.47
CA LEU A 133 -14.94 -6.70 -2.74
C LEU A 133 -14.71 -5.48 -3.64
N ASN A 134 -14.05 -5.66 -4.79
CA ASN A 134 -13.66 -4.55 -5.67
C ASN A 134 -14.70 -4.24 -6.76
N PHE A 135 -15.52 -5.23 -7.18
CA PHE A 135 -16.37 -5.12 -8.38
C PHE A 135 -17.89 -5.13 -8.11
N PHE A 136 -18.33 -5.32 -6.88
CA PHE A 136 -19.74 -5.18 -6.52
C PHE A 136 -19.93 -3.82 -5.81
N LYS A 137 -20.25 -2.79 -6.61
CA LYS A 137 -20.76 -1.50 -6.13
C LYS A 137 -22.25 -1.62 -5.79
#